data_AF-A0A3D5FGS8-F1
#
_entry.id   AF-A0A3D5FGS8-F1
#
_cell.length_a   1.000
_cell.length_b   1.000
_cell.length_c   1.000
_cell.angle_alpha   90.00
_cell.angle_beta   90.00
_cell.angle_gamma   90.00
#
_symmetry.space_group_name_H-M   'P 1'
#
loop_
_entity.id
_entity.type
_entity.pdbx_description
1 polymer ?
#
loop_
_entity_poly.entity_id
_entity_poly.type
_entity_poly.pdbx_seq_one_letter_code
_entity_poly.pdbx_strand_id
1 'polypeptide(L)'
;MSKLTVFDRSGGNQPFLRGILTRSLQKAGLSFSDAHEAASRVRESLEHFEEVTTRQVREEVSKVLLASHGEDVERGYAFIKDHTGWIPITRSGGHSDWFSRNLFQHRLETCGLPQNVAEQLTHVVYERLLKHHPRGIERESLRKLTEEVVALEAGEEFASNYRAWRDFFLSKKPLILMIGGAPGVGKSTMSTEIATRLNITRSQSTDMLREVMRTLVAPQLTPELHHSSFDAWKASPSSVHRSSVSDLIIEGFHRQADLVEVATEAVLQRALRENVSLLLEGVHVRPRLAGSISADTEAVVVPIMLAVTRKKTLQRFLQGRFTDAPDRRAQRYLENFDAIWQLQESLLDDAHRANIPVIINDDRDSTLTRIMRVITAAVAACPTSQAATNTDRSG
;
A
#
# COMPACT_ATOMS: atom_id res chain seq x y z
N MET A 1 32.88 -29.53 -23.28
CA MET A 1 31.45 -29.46 -22.94
C MET A 1 30.80 -28.43 -23.84
N SER A 2 30.01 -28.89 -24.81
CA SER A 2 29.21 -28.02 -25.69
C SER A 2 28.21 -27.21 -24.84
N LYS A 3 28.01 -25.94 -25.19
CA LYS A 3 26.98 -25.11 -24.55
C LYS A 3 25.64 -25.39 -25.22
N LEU A 4 24.86 -26.30 -24.65
CA LEU A 4 23.48 -26.54 -25.07
C LEU A 4 22.65 -25.25 -24.89
N THR A 5 22.12 -24.73 -26.00
CA THR A 5 21.34 -23.48 -26.00
C THR A 5 19.86 -23.79 -26.20
N VAL A 6 19.01 -23.22 -25.33
CA VAL A 6 17.56 -23.42 -25.33
C VAL A 6 16.86 -22.20 -25.94
N PHE A 7 16.03 -22.44 -26.95
CA PHE A 7 15.22 -21.41 -27.61
C PHE A 7 13.76 -21.43 -27.10
N ASP A 8 13.23 -20.24 -26.80
CA ASP A 8 11.82 -20.04 -26.46
C ASP A 8 10.96 -19.71 -27.71
N ARG A 9 9.65 -19.88 -27.61
CA ARG A 9 8.65 -19.54 -28.66
C ARG A 9 8.67 -18.05 -29.06
N SER A 10 9.22 -17.19 -28.21
CA SER A 10 9.38 -15.75 -28.41
C SER A 10 10.68 -15.34 -29.12
N GLY A 11 11.57 -16.30 -29.43
CA GLY A 11 12.85 -16.03 -30.11
C GLY A 11 14.02 -15.73 -29.16
N GLY A 12 13.82 -15.75 -27.85
CA GLY A 12 14.90 -15.64 -26.86
C GLY A 12 15.73 -16.93 -26.75
N ASN A 13 17.04 -16.81 -26.54
CA ASN A 13 17.94 -17.93 -26.32
C ASN A 13 18.62 -17.85 -24.94
N GLN A 14 18.80 -19.00 -24.29
CA GLN A 14 19.48 -19.08 -23.00
C GLN A 14 20.22 -20.42 -22.88
N PRO A 15 21.37 -20.47 -22.18
CA PRO A 15 22.05 -21.73 -21.96
C PRO A 15 21.19 -22.66 -21.10
N PHE A 16 21.22 -23.96 -21.38
CA PHE A 16 20.56 -24.96 -20.55
C PHE A 16 21.26 -25.03 -19.17
N LEU A 17 20.55 -24.58 -18.14
CA LEU A 17 21.04 -24.59 -16.76
C LEU A 17 20.32 -25.67 -15.94
N ARG A 18 21.06 -26.72 -15.57
CA ARG A 18 20.56 -27.82 -14.72
C ARG A 18 19.86 -27.31 -13.46
N GLY A 19 20.45 -26.32 -12.78
CA GLY A 19 19.89 -25.76 -11.55
C GLY A 19 18.50 -25.14 -11.71
N ILE A 20 18.18 -24.58 -12.89
CA ILE A 20 16.85 -24.04 -13.18
C ILE A 20 15.85 -25.19 -13.32
N LEU A 21 16.22 -26.25 -14.04
CA LEU A 21 15.37 -27.43 -14.21
C LEU A 21 15.15 -28.17 -12.88
N THR A 22 16.20 -28.37 -12.08
CA THR A 22 16.10 -28.97 -10.74
C THR A 22 15.11 -28.20 -9.85
N ARG A 23 15.22 -26.86 -9.78
CA ARG A 23 14.25 -26.05 -9.02
C ARG A 23 12.82 -26.19 -9.58
N SER A 24 12.68 -26.28 -10.90
CA SER A 24 11.37 -26.46 -11.54
C SER A 24 10.74 -27.82 -11.20
N LEU A 25 11.54 -28.87 -11.07
CA LEU A 25 11.10 -30.22 -10.70
C LEU A 25 10.77 -30.30 -9.21
N GLN A 26 11.54 -29.64 -8.35
CA GLN A 26 11.21 -29.52 -6.92
C GLN A 26 9.86 -28.82 -6.68
N LYS A 27 9.55 -27.79 -7.48
CA LYS A 27 8.23 -27.13 -7.45
C LYS A 27 7.08 -28.05 -7.90
N ALA A 28 7.38 -29.11 -8.64
CA ALA A 28 6.43 -30.14 -9.03
C ALA A 28 6.32 -31.27 -7.98
N GLY A 29 6.98 -31.14 -6.83
CA GLY A 29 6.87 -32.07 -5.70
C GLY A 29 8.01 -33.08 -5.58
N LEU A 30 9.03 -33.03 -6.43
CA LEU A 30 10.19 -33.93 -6.31
C LEU A 30 11.13 -33.48 -5.17
N SER A 31 11.77 -34.47 -4.53
CA SER A 31 12.89 -34.21 -3.60
C SER A 31 14.07 -33.58 -4.34
N PHE A 32 14.99 -32.95 -3.61
CA PHE A 32 16.17 -32.33 -4.23
C PHE A 32 17.06 -33.36 -4.96
N SER A 33 17.27 -34.55 -4.39
CA SER A 33 18.10 -35.58 -5.03
C SER A 33 17.46 -36.06 -6.33
N ASP A 34 16.16 -36.35 -6.30
CA ASP A 34 15.43 -36.87 -7.45
C ASP A 34 15.33 -35.82 -8.56
N ALA A 35 15.06 -34.57 -8.19
CA ALA A 35 15.03 -33.45 -9.12
C ALA A 35 16.41 -33.16 -9.74
N HIS A 36 17.50 -33.38 -8.99
CA HIS A 36 18.85 -33.22 -9.50
C HIS A 36 19.22 -34.35 -10.46
N GLU A 37 18.89 -35.59 -10.11
CA GLU A 37 19.12 -36.77 -10.94
C GLU A 37 18.33 -36.68 -12.26
N ALA A 38 17.03 -36.39 -12.19
CA ALA A 38 16.19 -36.20 -13.38
C ALA A 38 16.70 -35.07 -14.29
N ALA A 39 17.11 -33.93 -13.72
CA ALA A 39 17.69 -32.84 -14.49
C ALA A 39 19.05 -33.17 -15.13
N SER A 40 19.78 -34.13 -14.56
CA SER A 40 21.06 -34.62 -15.08
C SER A 40 20.81 -35.55 -16.27
N ARG A 41 19.88 -36.49 -16.12
CA ARG A 41 19.46 -37.39 -17.21
C ARG A 41 18.92 -36.64 -18.42
N VAL A 42 18.12 -35.60 -18.21
CA VAL A 42 17.63 -34.74 -19.30
C VAL A 42 18.77 -33.99 -19.99
N ARG A 43 19.80 -33.57 -19.25
CA ARG A 43 20.96 -32.94 -19.89
C ARG A 43 21.76 -33.92 -20.74
N GLU A 44 21.98 -35.12 -20.22
CA GLU A 44 22.69 -36.19 -20.91
C GLU A 44 21.95 -36.61 -22.19
N SER A 45 20.62 -36.74 -22.14
CA SER A 45 19.82 -37.07 -23.33
C SER A 45 19.86 -35.98 -24.40
N LEU A 46 20.09 -34.73 -24.00
CA LEU A 46 20.20 -33.58 -24.89
C LEU A 46 21.64 -33.21 -25.29
N GLU A 47 22.65 -33.94 -24.83
CA GLU A 47 24.07 -33.59 -25.04
C GLU A 47 24.50 -33.60 -26.53
N HIS A 48 23.77 -34.36 -27.35
CA HIS A 48 23.99 -34.49 -28.79
C HIS A 48 23.45 -33.30 -29.60
N PHE A 49 22.71 -32.39 -28.97
CA PHE A 49 22.17 -31.20 -29.61
C PHE A 49 22.99 -29.97 -29.20
N GLU A 50 23.33 -29.10 -30.15
CA GLU A 50 23.87 -27.78 -29.84
C GLU A 50 22.76 -26.79 -29.49
N GLU A 51 21.60 -26.96 -30.12
CA GLU A 51 20.43 -26.10 -29.99
C GLU A 51 19.17 -26.95 -29.80
N VAL A 52 18.38 -26.61 -28.78
CA VAL A 52 17.11 -27.30 -28.47
C VAL A 52 16.02 -26.29 -28.20
N THR A 53 14.79 -26.64 -28.56
CA THR A 53 13.62 -25.82 -28.22
C THR A 53 13.13 -26.12 -26.82
N THR A 54 12.44 -25.17 -26.22
CA THR A 54 11.75 -25.35 -24.94
C THR A 54 10.74 -26.53 -25.00
N ARG A 55 10.20 -26.84 -26.17
CA ARG A 55 9.30 -28.00 -26.38
C ARG A 55 10.06 -29.33 -26.27
N GLN A 56 11.19 -29.44 -26.96
CA GLN A 56 12.04 -30.64 -26.90
C GLN A 56 12.55 -30.91 -25.49
N VAL A 57 12.94 -29.87 -24.75
CA VAL A 57 13.31 -30.02 -23.34
C VAL A 57 12.15 -30.59 -22.52
N ARG A 58 10.91 -30.14 -22.73
CA ARG A 58 9.73 -30.69 -22.02
C ARG A 58 9.45 -32.14 -22.38
N GLU A 59 9.56 -32.50 -23.67
CA GLU A 59 9.37 -33.87 -24.14
C GLU A 59 10.37 -34.81 -23.45
N GLU A 60 11.64 -34.40 -23.35
CA GLU A 60 12.67 -35.19 -22.66
C GLU A 60 12.45 -35.26 -21.15
N VAL A 61 12.05 -34.17 -20.49
CA VAL A 61 11.71 -34.21 -19.06
C VAL A 61 10.55 -35.17 -18.81
N SER A 62 9.53 -35.16 -19.66
CA SER A 62 8.35 -36.03 -19.53
C SER A 62 8.75 -37.51 -19.64
N LYS A 63 9.59 -37.86 -20.64
CA LYS A 63 10.15 -39.21 -20.77
C LYS A 63 10.92 -39.65 -19.53
N VAL A 64 11.79 -38.78 -19.00
CA VAL A 64 12.60 -39.09 -17.82
C VAL A 64 11.74 -39.28 -16.57
N LEU A 65 10.72 -38.44 -16.39
CA LEU A 65 9.79 -38.53 -15.26
C LEU A 65 8.90 -39.77 -15.34
N LEU A 66 8.35 -40.09 -16.51
CA LEU A 66 7.58 -41.32 -16.74
C LEU A 66 8.41 -42.56 -16.39
N ALA A 67 9.68 -42.60 -16.84
CA ALA A 67 10.55 -43.74 -16.61
C ALA A 67 11.02 -43.89 -15.15
N SER A 68 11.20 -42.78 -14.42
CA SER A 68 11.87 -42.79 -13.11
C SER A 68 10.93 -42.61 -11.92
N HIS A 69 9.76 -41.97 -12.11
CA HIS A 69 8.87 -41.54 -11.03
C HIS A 69 7.38 -41.82 -11.29
N GLY A 70 7.03 -42.41 -12.44
CA GLY A 70 5.67 -42.83 -12.79
C GLY A 70 4.78 -41.73 -13.37
N GLU A 71 3.58 -42.11 -13.81
CA GLU A 71 2.64 -41.22 -14.52
C GLU A 71 2.12 -40.06 -13.66
N ASP A 72 1.94 -40.22 -12.36
CA ASP A 72 1.35 -39.17 -11.51
C ASP A 72 2.28 -37.96 -11.37
N VAL A 73 3.60 -38.20 -11.27
CA VAL A 73 4.62 -37.14 -11.18
C VAL A 73 4.82 -36.47 -12.53
N GLU A 74 4.78 -37.22 -13.63
CA GLU A 74 4.84 -36.64 -14.97
C GLU A 74 3.60 -35.81 -15.27
N ARG A 75 2.39 -36.30 -14.96
CA ARG A 75 1.15 -35.52 -15.11
C ARG A 75 1.19 -34.25 -14.24
N GLY A 76 1.73 -34.32 -13.03
CA GLY A 76 1.93 -33.15 -12.16
C GLY A 76 2.88 -32.12 -12.77
N TYR A 77 4.01 -32.55 -13.33
CA TYR A 77 4.96 -31.68 -14.01
C TYR A 77 4.41 -31.09 -15.32
N ALA A 78 3.78 -31.92 -16.16
CA ALA A 78 3.14 -31.54 -17.41
C ALA A 78 2.01 -30.54 -17.15
N PHE A 79 1.18 -30.77 -16.12
CA PHE A 79 0.14 -29.84 -15.69
C PHE A 79 0.72 -28.47 -15.32
N ILE A 80 1.78 -28.43 -14.50
CA ILE A 80 2.44 -27.17 -14.08
C ILE A 80 3.12 -26.44 -15.25
N LYS A 81 3.60 -27.16 -16.27
CA LYS A 81 4.33 -26.59 -17.42
C LYS A 81 3.46 -26.24 -18.63
N ASP A 82 2.40 -26.99 -18.88
CA ASP A 82 1.38 -26.63 -19.88
C ASP A 82 0.46 -25.54 -19.34
N HIS A 83 0.21 -25.54 -18.03
CA HIS A 83 -0.39 -24.43 -17.30
C HIS A 83 0.69 -23.63 -16.58
N THR A 84 1.76 -23.25 -17.28
CA THR A 84 2.46 -22.03 -16.87
C THR A 84 1.36 -20.97 -16.76
N GLY A 85 0.99 -20.65 -15.53
CA GLY A 85 -0.17 -19.85 -15.09
C GLY A 85 -0.19 -18.39 -15.54
N TRP A 86 0.23 -18.15 -16.77
CA TRP A 86 0.34 -16.90 -17.44
C TRP A 86 -0.93 -16.76 -18.25
N ILE A 87 -1.99 -16.35 -17.57
CA ILE A 87 -3.29 -16.09 -18.18
C ILE A 87 -3.20 -14.70 -18.79
N PRO A 88 -3.19 -14.54 -20.12
CA PRO A 88 -3.04 -13.23 -20.71
C PRO A 88 -4.30 -12.40 -20.48
N ILE A 89 -4.12 -11.20 -19.96
CA ILE A 89 -5.16 -10.18 -19.81
C ILE A 89 -5.07 -9.28 -21.03
N THR A 90 -6.04 -9.43 -21.94
CA THR A 90 -6.08 -8.60 -23.14
C THR A 90 -6.70 -7.23 -22.83
N ARG A 91 -6.07 -6.17 -23.35
CA ARG A 91 -6.71 -4.85 -23.47
C ARG A 91 -7.27 -4.69 -24.88
N SER A 92 -8.30 -3.88 -25.04
CA SER A 92 -8.98 -3.61 -26.31
C SER A 92 -8.11 -2.89 -27.38
N GLY A 93 -6.78 -2.83 -27.18
CA GLY A 93 -5.77 -2.26 -28.08
C GLY A 93 -4.53 -3.14 -28.29
N GLY A 94 -4.65 -4.46 -28.07
CA GLY A 94 -3.63 -5.46 -28.46
C GLY A 94 -2.45 -5.66 -27.50
N HIS A 95 -2.33 -4.86 -26.44
CA HIS A 95 -1.32 -5.07 -25.40
C HIS A 95 -1.85 -6.07 -24.36
N SER A 96 -1.11 -7.15 -24.11
CA SER A 96 -1.44 -8.18 -23.12
C SER A 96 -0.56 -8.07 -21.87
N ASP A 97 -1.18 -7.86 -20.72
CA ASP A 97 -0.52 -8.02 -19.41
C ASP A 97 -0.74 -9.48 -18.94
N TRP A 98 0.11 -10.02 -18.07
CA TRP A 98 -0.12 -11.34 -17.49
C TRP A 98 -0.85 -11.26 -16.15
N PHE A 99 -1.76 -12.19 -15.89
CA PHE A 99 -2.41 -12.29 -14.58
C PHE A 99 -1.37 -12.64 -13.51
N SER A 100 -1.17 -11.72 -12.56
CA SER A 100 -0.30 -11.91 -11.40
C SER A 100 -1.16 -12.08 -10.16
N ARG A 101 -1.08 -13.27 -9.54
CA ARG A 101 -1.79 -13.59 -8.29
C ARG A 101 -1.46 -12.58 -7.19
N ASN A 102 -0.18 -12.25 -7.02
CA ASN A 102 0.26 -11.31 -5.99
C ASN A 102 -0.29 -9.89 -6.23
N LEU A 103 -0.26 -9.42 -7.49
CA LEU A 103 -0.80 -8.10 -7.83
C LEU A 103 -2.33 -8.07 -7.67
N PHE A 104 -3.00 -9.16 -8.01
CA PHE A 104 -4.44 -9.29 -7.87
C PHE A 104 -4.87 -9.33 -6.40
N GLN A 105 -4.22 -10.17 -5.58
CA GLN A 105 -4.42 -10.22 -4.14
C GLN A 105 -4.21 -8.84 -3.51
N HIS A 106 -3.09 -8.18 -3.83
CA HIS A 106 -2.80 -6.85 -3.30
C HIS A 106 -3.88 -5.83 -3.65
N ARG A 107 -4.46 -5.89 -4.85
CA ARG A 107 -5.59 -5.03 -5.23
C ARG A 107 -6.85 -5.30 -4.41
N LEU A 108 -7.16 -6.57 -4.13
CA LEU A 108 -8.28 -6.91 -3.26
C LEU A 108 -8.04 -6.38 -1.84
N GLU A 109 -6.82 -6.50 -1.33
CA GLU A 109 -6.43 -5.91 -0.05
C GLU A 109 -6.58 -4.38 -0.05
N THR A 110 -6.19 -3.69 -1.14
CA THR A 110 -6.44 -2.25 -1.30
C THR A 110 -7.93 -1.92 -1.27
N CYS A 111 -8.79 -2.81 -1.77
CA CYS A 111 -10.25 -2.63 -1.74
C CYS A 111 -10.87 -2.84 -0.35
N GLY A 112 -10.06 -3.00 0.70
CA GLY A 112 -10.51 -3.17 2.08
C GLY A 112 -10.76 -4.63 2.47
N LEU A 113 -10.41 -5.61 1.62
CA LEU A 113 -10.53 -7.01 2.01
C LEU A 113 -9.42 -7.42 2.99
N PRO A 114 -9.73 -8.21 4.03
CA PRO A 114 -8.72 -8.83 4.89
C PRO A 114 -7.77 -9.73 4.08
N GLN A 115 -6.51 -9.85 4.52
CA GLN A 115 -5.47 -10.59 3.80
C GLN A 115 -5.86 -12.04 3.50
N ASN A 116 -6.40 -12.76 4.48
CA ASN A 116 -6.84 -14.15 4.33
C ASN A 116 -7.98 -14.29 3.30
N VAL A 117 -8.92 -13.35 3.30
CA VAL A 117 -10.04 -13.32 2.34
C VAL A 117 -9.51 -13.00 0.94
N ALA A 118 -8.61 -12.02 0.81
CA ALA A 118 -8.00 -11.66 -0.46
C ALA A 118 -7.18 -12.83 -1.06
N GLU A 119 -6.45 -13.58 -0.24
CA GLU A 119 -5.70 -14.77 -0.66
C GLU A 119 -6.65 -15.87 -1.18
N GLN A 120 -7.70 -16.18 -0.41
CA GLN A 120 -8.71 -17.17 -0.81
C GLN A 120 -9.42 -16.79 -2.11
N LEU A 121 -9.88 -15.55 -2.23
CA LEU A 121 -10.54 -15.06 -3.45
C LEU A 121 -9.59 -15.08 -4.65
N THR A 122 -8.31 -14.73 -4.44
CA THR A 122 -7.29 -14.82 -5.49
C THR A 122 -7.14 -16.26 -5.98
N HIS A 123 -7.14 -17.23 -5.07
CA HIS A 123 -7.10 -18.64 -5.43
C HIS A 123 -8.35 -19.05 -6.24
N VAL A 124 -9.55 -18.69 -5.78
CA VAL A 124 -10.82 -19.01 -6.48
C VAL A 124 -10.87 -18.39 -7.88
N VAL A 125 -10.54 -17.11 -8.01
CA VAL A 125 -10.50 -16.43 -9.32
C VAL A 125 -9.48 -17.10 -10.23
N TYR A 126 -8.28 -17.41 -9.73
CA TYR A 126 -7.24 -18.05 -10.52
C TYR A 126 -7.65 -19.44 -11.03
N GLU A 127 -8.26 -20.27 -10.19
CA GLU A 127 -8.78 -21.59 -10.60
C GLU A 127 -9.88 -21.47 -11.67
N ARG A 128 -10.81 -20.51 -11.52
CA ARG A 128 -11.83 -20.24 -12.54
C ARG A 128 -11.21 -19.78 -13.85
N LEU A 129 -10.17 -18.94 -13.80
CA LEU A 129 -9.47 -18.49 -15.00
C LEU A 129 -8.73 -19.64 -15.70
N LEU A 130 -8.09 -20.55 -14.97
CA LEU A 130 -7.45 -21.73 -15.56
C LEU A 130 -8.46 -22.63 -16.26
N LYS A 131 -9.63 -22.83 -15.65
CA LYS A 131 -10.66 -23.75 -16.15
C LYS A 131 -11.45 -23.19 -17.34
N HIS A 132 -11.81 -21.91 -17.30
CA HIS A 132 -12.72 -21.30 -18.29
C HIS A 132 -12.04 -20.34 -19.26
N HIS A 133 -10.86 -19.80 -18.92
CA HIS A 133 -10.15 -18.80 -19.72
C HIS A 133 -8.66 -19.16 -19.96
N PRO A 134 -8.31 -20.38 -20.38
CA PRO A 134 -6.91 -20.79 -20.56
C PRO A 134 -6.17 -20.03 -21.67
N ARG A 135 -6.92 -19.42 -22.60
CA ARG A 135 -6.37 -18.59 -23.70
C ARG A 135 -6.30 -17.10 -23.36
N GLY A 136 -6.69 -16.72 -22.15
CA GLY A 136 -6.77 -15.33 -21.70
C GLY A 136 -8.18 -14.80 -21.53
N ILE A 137 -8.25 -13.64 -20.89
CA ILE A 137 -9.48 -12.94 -20.56
C ILE A 137 -9.32 -11.45 -20.84
N GLU A 138 -10.37 -10.80 -21.34
CA GLU A 138 -10.38 -9.34 -21.46
C GLU A 138 -10.43 -8.70 -20.06
N ARG A 139 -9.76 -7.55 -19.89
CA ARG A 139 -9.73 -6.83 -18.61
C ARG A 139 -11.14 -6.54 -18.04
N GLU A 140 -12.12 -6.24 -18.88
CA GLU A 140 -13.48 -5.97 -18.43
C GLU A 140 -14.21 -7.23 -17.96
N SER A 141 -14.03 -8.34 -18.68
CA SER A 141 -14.55 -9.65 -18.26
C SER A 141 -13.90 -10.13 -16.95
N LEU A 142 -12.60 -9.88 -16.74
CA LEU A 142 -11.93 -10.18 -15.49
C LEU A 142 -12.51 -9.36 -14.31
N ARG A 143 -12.87 -8.10 -14.54
CA ARG A 143 -13.51 -7.25 -13.51
C ARG A 143 -14.87 -7.80 -13.11
N LYS A 144 -15.72 -8.15 -14.07
CA LYS A 144 -17.03 -8.75 -13.82
C LYS A 144 -16.91 -10.06 -13.05
N LEU A 145 -16.02 -10.95 -13.50
CA LEU A 145 -15.73 -12.20 -12.80
C LEU A 145 -15.26 -11.96 -11.36
N THR A 146 -14.40 -10.97 -11.15
CA THR A 146 -13.91 -10.62 -9.80
C THR A 146 -15.04 -10.13 -8.92
N GLU A 147 -15.88 -9.22 -9.42
CA GLU A 147 -17.03 -8.69 -8.69
C GLU A 147 -18.01 -9.79 -8.30
N GLU A 148 -18.35 -10.69 -9.23
CA GLU A 148 -19.21 -11.85 -8.98
C GLU A 148 -18.63 -12.78 -7.91
N VAL A 149 -17.33 -13.09 -7.97
CA VAL A 149 -16.66 -13.96 -6.98
C VAL A 149 -16.62 -13.28 -5.62
N VAL A 150 -16.32 -11.98 -5.55
CA VAL A 150 -16.32 -11.22 -4.30
C VAL A 150 -17.72 -11.19 -3.68
N ALA A 151 -18.77 -10.93 -4.47
CA ALA A 151 -20.14 -10.91 -3.99
C ALA A 151 -20.59 -12.27 -3.45
N LEU A 152 -20.24 -13.36 -4.14
CA LEU A 152 -20.61 -14.72 -3.76
C LEU A 152 -19.89 -15.20 -2.49
N GLU A 153 -18.58 -14.98 -2.42
CA GLU A 153 -17.71 -15.60 -1.40
C GLU A 153 -17.47 -14.70 -0.18
N ALA A 154 -17.47 -13.37 -0.36
CA ALA A 154 -17.20 -12.39 0.70
C ALA A 154 -18.44 -11.55 1.07
N GLY A 155 -19.42 -11.43 0.17
CA GLY A 155 -20.68 -10.72 0.40
C GLY A 155 -20.75 -9.35 -0.30
N GLU A 156 -21.96 -8.81 -0.34
CA GLU A 156 -22.29 -7.60 -1.14
C GLU A 156 -21.57 -6.34 -0.65
N GLU A 157 -21.26 -6.22 0.64
CA GLU A 157 -20.51 -5.08 1.18
C GLU A 157 -19.11 -4.99 0.57
N PHE A 158 -18.39 -6.11 0.48
CA PHE A 158 -17.07 -6.15 -0.14
C PHE A 158 -17.13 -5.98 -1.66
N ALA A 159 -18.17 -6.48 -2.31
CA ALA A 159 -18.38 -6.26 -3.74
C ALA A 159 -18.63 -4.77 -4.03
N SER A 160 -19.42 -4.10 -3.19
CA SER A 160 -19.64 -2.65 -3.26
C SER A 160 -18.34 -1.87 -3.08
N ASN A 161 -17.51 -2.23 -2.08
CA ASN A 161 -16.20 -1.63 -1.88
C ASN A 161 -15.27 -1.84 -3.09
N TYR A 162 -15.25 -3.04 -3.65
CA TYR A 162 -14.50 -3.34 -4.87
C TYR A 162 -14.93 -2.45 -6.05
N ARG A 163 -16.25 -2.28 -6.27
CA ARG A 163 -16.79 -1.37 -7.29
C ARG A 163 -16.35 0.08 -7.06
N ALA A 164 -16.49 0.57 -5.82
CA ALA A 164 -16.08 1.93 -5.47
C ALA A 164 -14.61 2.19 -5.79
N TRP A 165 -13.71 1.29 -5.38
CA TRP A 165 -12.29 1.39 -5.68
C TRP A 165 -11.99 1.30 -7.18
N ARG A 166 -12.66 0.40 -7.89
CA ARG A 166 -12.55 0.29 -9.35
C ARG A 166 -12.90 1.62 -10.02
N ASP A 167 -14.04 2.19 -9.67
CA ASP A 167 -14.55 3.40 -10.31
C ASP A 167 -13.67 4.61 -9.95
N PHE A 168 -13.15 4.66 -8.72
CA PHE A 168 -12.13 5.63 -8.31
C PHE A 168 -10.86 5.54 -9.17
N PHE A 169 -10.28 4.35 -9.33
CA PHE A 169 -9.09 4.18 -10.18
C PHE A 169 -9.36 4.53 -11.66
N LEU A 170 -10.58 4.32 -12.15
CA LEU A 170 -11.00 4.70 -13.50
C LEU A 170 -11.17 6.22 -13.64
N SER A 171 -11.63 6.90 -12.58
CA SER A 171 -11.85 8.35 -12.58
C SER A 171 -10.56 9.16 -12.69
N LYS A 172 -9.40 8.57 -12.35
CA LYS A 172 -8.09 9.26 -12.26
C LYS A 172 -8.07 10.46 -11.31
N LYS A 173 -9.05 10.53 -10.40
CA LYS A 173 -9.09 11.49 -9.31
C LYS A 173 -7.95 11.21 -8.32
N PRO A 174 -7.31 12.23 -7.74
CA PRO A 174 -6.22 12.04 -6.79
C PRO A 174 -6.79 11.74 -5.40
N LEU A 175 -6.06 10.94 -4.62
CA LEU A 175 -6.34 10.68 -3.21
C LEU A 175 -5.42 11.54 -2.34
N ILE A 176 -6.00 12.45 -1.56
CA ILE A 176 -5.29 13.25 -0.56
C ILE A 176 -5.56 12.62 0.81
N LEU A 177 -4.58 11.90 1.34
CA LEU A 177 -4.65 11.28 2.65
C LEU A 177 -3.89 12.12 3.67
N MET A 178 -4.55 12.51 4.76
CA MET A 178 -3.98 13.38 5.78
C MET A 178 -4.01 12.67 7.14
N ILE A 179 -2.86 12.36 7.72
CA ILE A 179 -2.72 11.62 8.97
C ILE A 179 -2.17 12.56 10.07
N GLY A 180 -3.08 13.04 10.91
CA GLY A 180 -2.80 13.83 12.10
C GLY A 180 -2.50 12.99 13.33
N GLY A 181 -1.94 13.63 14.36
CA GLY A 181 -1.76 13.01 15.69
C GLY A 181 -0.53 13.49 16.44
N ALA A 182 -0.52 13.26 17.75
CA ALA A 182 0.57 13.68 18.62
C ALA A 182 1.91 12.97 18.30
N PRO A 183 3.05 13.51 18.70
CA PRO A 183 4.34 12.82 18.56
C PRO A 183 4.32 11.44 19.25
N GLY A 184 4.90 10.44 18.61
CA GLY A 184 5.02 9.09 19.19
C GLY A 184 3.82 8.15 18.97
N VAL A 185 2.69 8.59 18.42
CA VAL A 185 1.49 7.74 18.22
C VAL A 185 1.59 6.76 17.04
N GLY A 186 2.74 6.67 16.35
CA GLY A 186 2.96 5.72 15.24
C GLY A 186 2.54 6.20 13.84
N LYS A 187 2.33 7.50 13.64
CA LYS A 187 1.92 8.09 12.34
C LYS A 187 2.81 7.69 11.16
N SER A 188 4.13 7.86 11.28
CA SER A 188 5.05 7.60 10.16
C SER A 188 5.08 6.12 9.77
N THR A 189 4.92 5.21 10.75
CA THR A 189 4.82 3.77 10.52
C THR A 189 3.55 3.44 9.74
N MET A 190 2.38 3.87 10.21
CA MET A 190 1.11 3.65 9.51
C MET A 190 1.12 4.30 8.13
N SER A 191 1.64 5.53 8.02
CA SER A 191 1.74 6.27 6.76
C SER A 191 2.58 5.53 5.73
N THR A 192 3.71 4.95 6.14
CA THR A 192 4.57 4.17 5.23
C THR A 192 3.83 2.95 4.70
N GLU A 193 3.13 2.21 5.57
CA GLU A 193 2.36 1.03 5.17
C GLU A 193 1.22 1.36 4.22
N ILE A 194 0.48 2.44 4.50
CA ILE A 194 -0.62 2.89 3.65
C ILE A 194 -0.10 3.40 2.31
N ALA A 195 1.00 4.17 2.31
CA ALA A 195 1.63 4.64 1.08
C ALA A 195 2.05 3.48 0.18
N THR A 196 2.64 2.42 0.75
CA THR A 196 2.96 1.19 0.01
C THR A 196 1.69 0.50 -0.50
N ARG A 197 0.67 0.32 0.35
CA ARG A 197 -0.57 -0.40 0.00
C ARG A 197 -1.45 0.31 -1.03
N LEU A 198 -1.40 1.63 -1.07
CA LEU A 198 -2.13 2.46 -2.03
C LEU A 198 -1.26 2.94 -3.20
N ASN A 199 0.01 2.53 -3.22
CA ASN A 199 1.02 2.97 -4.19
C ASN A 199 1.09 4.51 -4.31
N ILE A 200 1.00 5.21 -3.17
CA ILE A 200 1.17 6.66 -3.09
C ILE A 200 2.66 6.95 -2.99
N THR A 201 3.24 7.44 -4.08
CA THR A 201 4.68 7.73 -4.17
C THR A 201 5.06 9.06 -3.52
N ARG A 202 4.11 9.99 -3.38
CA ARG A 202 4.33 11.30 -2.77
C ARG A 202 3.83 11.27 -1.32
N SER A 203 4.78 11.20 -0.39
CA SER A 203 4.53 11.32 1.04
C SER A 203 5.31 12.50 1.61
N GLN A 204 4.69 13.32 2.46
CA GLN A 204 5.29 14.51 3.07
C GLN A 204 5.00 14.55 4.57
N SER A 205 6.01 14.95 5.35
CA SER A 205 5.89 15.10 6.80
C SER A 205 5.90 16.57 7.19
N THR A 206 4.92 17.03 7.98
CA THR A 206 4.90 18.41 8.49
C THR A 206 6.10 18.73 9.37
N ASP A 207 6.68 17.72 10.04
CA ASP A 207 7.89 17.89 10.85
C ASP A 207 9.12 18.17 9.96
N MET A 208 9.19 17.54 8.78
CA MET A 208 10.23 17.80 7.77
C MET A 208 10.08 19.21 7.18
N LEU A 209 8.85 19.64 6.87
CA LEU A 209 8.59 21.00 6.39
C LEU A 209 9.02 22.03 7.43
N ARG A 210 8.68 21.81 8.70
CA ARG A 210 9.13 22.64 9.81
C ARG A 210 10.65 22.71 9.91
N GLU A 211 11.36 21.59 9.73
CA GLU A 211 12.82 21.55 9.78
C GLU A 211 13.47 22.39 8.67
N VAL A 212 12.91 22.34 7.46
CA VAL A 212 13.33 23.21 6.35
C VAL A 212 13.09 24.67 6.70
N MET A 213 11.88 25.03 7.15
CA MET A 213 11.54 26.41 7.52
C MET A 213 12.43 26.94 8.65
N ARG A 214 12.70 26.11 9.67
CA ARG A 214 13.57 26.42 10.81
C ARG A 214 15.00 26.77 10.37
N THR A 215 15.47 26.20 9.27
CA THR A 215 16.81 26.50 8.72
C THR A 215 16.86 27.85 7.99
N LEU A 216 15.73 28.27 7.42
CA LEU A 216 15.62 29.50 6.62
C LEU A 216 15.30 30.74 7.47
N VAL A 217 14.69 30.57 8.64
CA VAL A 217 14.24 31.68 9.49
C VAL A 217 15.01 31.71 10.80
N ALA A 218 15.61 32.86 11.12
CA ALA A 218 16.37 33.04 12.34
C ALA A 218 15.50 32.84 13.61
N PRO A 219 16.04 32.26 14.69
CA PRO A 219 15.30 32.04 15.94
C PRO A 219 14.67 33.31 16.54
N GLN A 220 15.26 34.47 16.29
CA GLN A 220 14.78 35.75 16.81
C GLN A 220 13.50 36.24 16.11
N LEU A 221 13.22 35.76 14.89
CA LEU A 221 12.07 36.17 14.09
C LEU A 221 10.86 35.28 14.34
N THR A 222 11.09 33.96 14.38
CA THR A 222 10.03 32.96 14.58
C THR A 222 10.53 31.89 15.56
N PRO A 223 10.65 32.21 16.86
CA PRO A 223 11.22 31.30 17.84
C PRO A 223 10.43 29.99 17.93
N GLU A 224 9.12 30.00 17.69
CA GLU A 224 8.25 28.82 17.70
C GLU A 224 8.76 27.71 16.77
N LEU A 225 9.26 28.04 15.58
CA LEU A 225 9.78 27.04 14.63
C LEU A 225 10.99 26.27 15.18
N HIS A 226 11.71 26.85 16.15
CA HIS A 226 12.93 26.28 16.71
C HIS A 226 12.69 25.33 17.88
N HIS A 227 11.44 25.16 18.30
CA HIS A 227 11.02 24.24 19.35
C HIS A 227 10.29 23.01 18.81
N SER A 228 10.20 21.96 19.63
CA SER A 228 9.29 20.84 19.35
C SER A 228 7.84 21.31 19.51
N SER A 229 6.87 20.66 18.87
CA SER A 229 5.46 21.07 18.91
C SER A 229 4.87 21.13 20.31
N PHE A 230 5.34 20.27 21.22
CA PHE A 230 4.98 20.27 22.66
C PHE A 230 5.76 21.29 23.51
N ASP A 231 6.82 21.90 22.96
CA ASP A 231 7.70 22.87 23.63
C ASP A 231 7.53 24.30 23.08
N ALA A 232 6.74 24.49 22.03
CA ALA A 232 6.64 25.76 21.29
C ALA A 232 6.18 26.93 22.18
N TRP A 233 5.43 26.65 23.24
CA TRP A 233 5.00 27.63 24.22
C TRP A 233 6.16 28.31 24.97
N LYS A 234 7.32 27.66 25.09
CA LYS A 234 8.52 28.23 25.73
C LYS A 234 9.12 29.40 24.94
N ALA A 235 8.73 29.56 23.67
CA ALA A 235 9.19 30.62 22.77
C ALA A 235 8.62 32.01 23.12
N SER A 236 7.48 32.08 23.83
CA SER A 236 6.82 33.34 24.16
C SER A 236 6.39 33.37 25.63
N PRO A 237 7.26 33.82 26.54
CA PRO A 237 6.99 33.86 27.98
C PRO A 237 5.97 34.93 28.40
N SER A 238 5.48 35.76 27.48
CA SER A 238 4.72 36.98 27.81
C SER A 238 3.26 36.74 28.20
N SER A 239 2.71 35.51 28.06
CA SER A 239 1.34 35.16 28.46
C SER A 239 1.23 34.40 29.80
N VAL A 240 2.33 34.24 30.54
CA VAL A 240 2.43 33.37 31.73
C VAL A 240 1.57 33.81 32.91
N HIS A 241 1.05 35.04 32.93
CA HIS A 241 0.43 35.59 34.14
C HIS A 241 -1.04 35.19 34.39
N ARG A 242 -1.74 34.49 33.47
CA ARG A 242 -3.17 34.13 33.67
C ARG A 242 -3.67 32.80 33.09
N SER A 243 -2.83 32.01 32.42
CA SER A 243 -3.27 30.80 31.70
C SER A 243 -2.75 29.52 32.36
N SER A 244 -3.49 28.41 32.26
CA SER A 244 -3.00 27.11 32.73
C SER A 244 -1.82 26.64 31.87
N VAL A 245 -0.98 25.74 32.40
CA VAL A 245 0.16 25.16 31.63
C VAL A 245 -0.34 24.48 30.34
N SER A 246 -1.50 23.84 30.39
CA SER A 246 -2.13 23.23 29.23
C SER A 246 -2.47 24.28 28.17
N ASP A 247 -3.11 25.38 28.57
CA ASP A 247 -3.48 26.45 27.63
C ASP A 247 -2.25 27.05 26.96
N LEU A 248 -1.16 27.22 27.70
CA LEU A 248 0.12 27.69 27.16
C LEU A 248 0.66 26.72 26.11
N ILE A 249 0.67 25.42 26.39
CA ILE A 249 1.12 24.37 25.44
C ILE A 249 0.31 24.42 24.16
N ILE A 250 -1.03 24.49 24.27
CA ILE A 250 -1.92 24.52 23.12
C ILE A 250 -1.77 25.80 22.31
N GLU A 251 -1.69 26.96 22.98
CA GLU A 251 -1.47 28.25 22.32
C GLU A 251 -0.14 28.27 21.57
N GLY A 252 0.95 27.83 22.21
CA GLY A 252 2.27 27.74 21.58
C GLY A 252 2.29 26.78 20.40
N PHE A 253 1.61 25.63 20.52
CA PHE A 253 1.44 24.71 19.41
C PHE A 253 0.68 25.34 18.25
N HIS A 254 -0.44 26.03 18.49
CA HIS A 254 -1.22 26.67 17.43
C HIS A 254 -0.42 27.72 16.69
N ARG A 255 0.37 28.55 17.38
CA ARG A 255 1.27 29.52 16.72
C ARG A 255 2.31 28.82 15.84
N GLN A 256 2.92 27.73 16.32
CA GLN A 256 3.82 26.93 15.47
C GLN A 256 3.09 26.31 14.27
N ALA A 257 1.91 25.75 14.49
CA ALA A 257 1.11 25.11 13.45
C ALA A 257 0.69 26.10 12.36
N ASP A 258 0.26 27.31 12.73
CA ASP A 258 -0.10 28.37 11.77
C ASP A 258 1.06 28.69 10.81
N LEU A 259 2.32 28.67 11.31
CA LEU A 259 3.51 28.89 10.46
C LEU A 259 3.75 27.70 9.52
N VAL A 260 3.71 26.47 10.02
CA VAL A 260 4.00 25.24 9.25
C VAL A 260 2.90 24.93 8.24
N GLU A 261 1.65 25.29 8.55
CA GLU A 261 0.51 25.09 7.67
C GLU A 261 0.64 25.88 6.36
N VAL A 262 1.32 27.03 6.34
CA VAL A 262 1.58 27.77 5.10
C VAL A 262 2.36 26.93 4.09
N ALA A 263 3.44 26.27 4.53
CA ALA A 263 4.23 25.39 3.66
C ALA A 263 3.45 24.12 3.29
N THR A 264 2.66 23.62 4.22
CA THR A 264 1.86 22.41 4.06
C THR A 264 0.73 22.60 3.03
N GLU A 265 0.05 23.74 3.08
CA GLU A 265 -0.95 24.15 2.11
C GLU A 265 -0.33 24.28 0.71
N ALA A 266 0.88 24.86 0.60
CA ALA A 266 1.57 24.95 -0.69
C ALA A 266 1.86 23.57 -1.31
N VAL A 267 2.23 22.58 -0.48
CA VAL A 267 2.43 21.18 -0.91
C VAL A 267 1.11 20.56 -1.38
N LEU A 268 0.05 20.75 -0.61
CA LEU A 268 -1.29 20.26 -0.91
C LEU A 268 -1.82 20.84 -2.24
N GLN A 269 -1.79 22.16 -2.38
CA GLN A 269 -2.22 22.86 -3.60
C GLN A 269 -1.38 22.46 -4.82
N ARG A 270 -0.10 22.14 -4.64
CA ARG A 270 0.71 21.59 -5.73
C ARG A 270 0.22 20.19 -6.14
N ALA A 271 -0.05 19.30 -5.18
CA ALA A 271 -0.54 17.96 -5.48
C ALA A 271 -1.90 17.98 -6.20
N LEU A 272 -2.80 18.87 -5.77
CA LEU A 272 -4.09 19.10 -6.44
C LEU A 272 -3.90 19.61 -7.87
N ARG A 273 -3.05 20.64 -8.08
CA ARG A 273 -2.76 21.17 -9.43
C ARG A 273 -2.11 20.16 -10.36
N GLU A 274 -1.24 19.30 -9.85
CA GLU A 274 -0.58 18.23 -10.62
C GLU A 274 -1.48 17.01 -10.83
N ASN A 275 -2.67 16.97 -10.22
CA ASN A 275 -3.60 15.85 -10.21
C ASN A 275 -2.95 14.53 -9.73
N VAL A 276 -2.27 14.60 -8.58
CA VAL A 276 -1.51 13.47 -8.03
C VAL A 276 -1.90 13.18 -6.58
N SER A 277 -1.99 11.89 -6.24
CA SER A 277 -2.24 11.47 -4.86
C SER A 277 -1.09 11.90 -3.94
N LEU A 278 -1.43 12.31 -2.72
CA LEU A 278 -0.51 12.79 -1.69
C LEU A 278 -0.87 12.17 -0.35
N LEU A 279 0.12 11.67 0.37
CA LEU A 279 0.02 11.37 1.78
C LEU A 279 0.74 12.48 2.56
N LEU A 280 0.01 13.15 3.44
CA LEU A 280 0.55 14.16 4.34
C LEU A 280 0.40 13.70 5.78
N GLU A 281 1.49 13.62 6.53
CA GLU A 281 1.45 13.19 7.94
C GLU A 281 2.11 14.19 8.89
N GLY A 282 1.63 14.25 10.13
CA GLY A 282 2.30 14.99 11.19
C GLY A 282 1.38 15.62 12.21
N VAL A 283 1.98 16.24 13.24
CA VAL A 283 1.23 16.86 14.32
C VAL A 283 0.52 18.15 13.90
N HIS A 284 1.02 18.83 12.86
CA HIS A 284 0.42 20.06 12.32
C HIS A 284 -0.71 19.78 11.30
N VAL A 285 -1.08 18.52 11.07
CA VAL A 285 -2.25 18.17 10.24
C VAL A 285 -3.51 18.38 11.08
N ARG A 286 -3.94 19.64 11.17
CA ARG A 286 -5.15 20.05 11.90
C ARG A 286 -6.39 20.01 11.01
N PRO A 287 -7.61 19.99 11.59
CA PRO A 287 -8.84 20.00 10.81
C PRO A 287 -8.96 21.14 9.81
N ARG A 288 -8.42 22.32 10.14
CA ARG A 288 -8.41 23.50 9.29
C ARG A 288 -7.82 23.23 7.90
N LEU A 289 -6.77 22.41 7.83
CA LEU A 289 -6.07 22.09 6.59
C LEU A 289 -6.90 21.16 5.67
N ALA A 290 -7.78 20.33 6.22
CA ALA A 290 -8.73 19.58 5.40
C ALA A 290 -9.82 20.51 4.84
N GLY A 291 -10.23 21.51 5.64
CA GLY A 291 -11.22 22.52 5.24
C GLY A 291 -10.71 23.60 4.29
N SER A 292 -9.40 23.70 4.04
CA SER A 292 -8.85 24.64 3.04
C SER A 292 -9.00 24.16 1.60
N ILE A 293 -9.29 22.86 1.42
CA ILE A 293 -9.55 22.28 0.10
C ILE A 293 -10.96 22.65 -0.33
N SER A 294 -11.10 23.20 -1.54
CA SER A 294 -12.41 23.55 -2.11
C SER A 294 -13.32 22.33 -2.20
N ALA A 295 -14.61 22.51 -1.91
CA ALA A 295 -15.62 21.46 -2.12
C ALA A 295 -15.73 21.04 -3.60
N ASP A 296 -15.35 21.93 -4.52
CA ASP A 296 -15.41 21.68 -5.97
C ASP A 296 -14.18 20.90 -6.50
N THR A 297 -13.23 20.55 -5.64
CA THR A 297 -12.06 19.79 -6.04
C THR A 297 -12.46 18.35 -6.43
N GLU A 298 -11.93 17.85 -7.54
CA GLU A 298 -12.17 16.47 -7.97
C GLU A 298 -11.42 15.41 -7.14
N ALA A 299 -10.66 15.81 -6.11
CA ALA A 299 -9.89 14.92 -5.26
C ALA A 299 -10.73 14.29 -4.15
N VAL A 300 -10.40 13.05 -3.81
CA VAL A 300 -10.91 12.40 -2.59
C VAL A 300 -9.99 12.81 -1.45
N VAL A 301 -10.53 13.53 -0.46
CA VAL A 301 -9.79 13.99 0.71
C VAL A 301 -10.18 13.14 1.91
N VAL A 302 -9.18 12.57 2.59
CA VAL A 302 -9.39 11.70 3.76
C VAL A 302 -8.53 12.17 4.92
N PRO A 303 -9.07 13.00 5.83
CA PRO A 303 -8.40 13.31 7.08
C PRO A 303 -8.63 12.23 8.13
N ILE A 304 -7.58 11.87 8.86
CA ILE A 304 -7.59 10.87 9.94
C ILE A 304 -6.76 11.40 11.10
N MET A 305 -7.26 11.26 12.32
CA MET A 305 -6.52 11.55 13.54
C MET A 305 -6.08 10.24 14.20
N LEU A 306 -4.77 9.98 14.26
CA LEU A 306 -4.22 8.80 14.92
C LEU A 306 -3.92 9.09 16.40
N ALA A 307 -4.31 8.19 17.29
CA ALA A 307 -4.14 8.38 18.73
C ALA A 307 -3.84 7.08 19.46
N VAL A 308 -3.40 7.20 20.71
CA VAL A 308 -3.26 6.06 21.63
C VAL A 308 -4.06 6.31 22.90
N THR A 309 -4.75 5.28 23.39
CA THR A 309 -5.69 5.40 24.53
C THR A 309 -5.03 5.36 25.89
N ARG A 310 -3.81 4.81 25.99
CA ARG A 310 -3.12 4.62 27.28
C ARG A 310 -1.78 5.32 27.29
N LYS A 311 -1.51 6.10 28.34
CA LYS A 311 -0.22 6.74 28.60
C LYS A 311 0.96 5.74 28.50
N LYS A 312 0.80 4.55 29.09
CA LYS A 312 1.81 3.48 29.03
C LYS A 312 2.12 3.01 27.60
N THR A 313 1.12 2.97 26.71
CA THR A 313 1.33 2.59 25.30
C THR A 313 2.15 3.66 24.59
N LEU A 314 1.79 4.94 24.77
CA LEU A 314 2.56 6.05 24.22
C LEU A 314 4.01 6.04 24.69
N GLN A 315 4.22 5.81 25.98
CA GLN A 315 5.56 5.75 26.57
C GLN A 315 6.40 4.63 25.95
N ARG A 316 5.82 3.44 25.75
CA ARG A 316 6.49 2.32 25.07
C ARG A 316 6.81 2.65 23.61
N PHE A 317 5.90 3.28 22.87
CA PHE A 317 6.16 3.68 21.48
C PHE A 317 7.27 4.73 21.39
N LEU A 318 7.29 5.69 22.31
CA LEU A 318 8.38 6.66 22.40
C LEU A 318 9.71 5.96 22.71
N GLN A 319 9.75 5.00 23.63
CA GLN A 319 10.97 4.23 23.95
C GLN A 319 11.45 3.36 22.78
N GLY A 320 10.55 2.62 22.14
CA GLY A 320 10.87 1.70 21.03
C GLY A 320 11.33 2.39 19.75
N ARG A 321 11.06 3.69 19.58
CA ARG A 321 11.48 4.47 18.40
C ARG A 321 12.99 4.76 18.36
N PHE A 322 13.70 4.57 19.47
CA PHE A 322 15.10 4.99 19.62
C PHE A 322 16.08 3.86 19.97
N THR A 323 15.70 2.59 19.78
CA THR A 323 16.64 1.47 19.97
C THR A 323 17.85 1.55 19.03
N ASP A 324 17.74 2.27 17.90
CA ASP A 324 18.79 2.40 16.88
C ASP A 324 19.40 3.83 16.77
N ALA A 325 19.04 4.79 17.64
CA ALA A 325 19.51 6.19 17.55
C ALA A 325 19.75 6.81 18.96
N PRO A 326 20.73 7.74 19.13
CA PRO A 326 21.29 8.10 20.43
C PRO A 326 20.26 8.63 21.46
N ASP A 327 20.40 8.15 22.70
CA ASP A 327 19.52 8.31 23.89
C ASP A 327 18.90 9.70 24.11
N ARG A 328 19.58 10.78 23.70
CA ARG A 328 19.17 12.16 24.05
C ARG A 328 17.80 12.58 23.50
N ARG A 329 17.39 12.10 22.32
CA ARG A 329 16.06 12.45 21.77
C ARG A 329 14.95 11.71 22.54
N ALA A 330 15.12 10.41 22.78
CA ALA A 330 14.17 9.60 23.55
C ALA A 330 13.91 10.21 24.93
N GLN A 331 15.00 10.58 25.62
CA GLN A 331 14.96 11.18 26.94
C GLN A 331 14.17 12.49 26.94
N ARG A 332 14.40 13.37 25.94
CA ARG A 332 13.62 14.62 25.79
C ARG A 332 12.12 14.38 25.60
N TYR A 333 11.71 13.37 24.83
CA TYR A 333 10.29 13.05 24.66
C TYR A 333 9.67 12.53 25.97
N LEU A 334 10.42 11.74 26.74
CA LEU A 334 9.97 11.24 28.05
C LEU A 334 9.89 12.35 29.10
N GLU A 335 10.84 13.29 29.11
CA GLU A 335 10.82 14.48 29.99
C GLU A 335 9.62 15.39 29.73
N ASN A 336 9.13 15.45 28.49
CA ASN A 336 7.97 16.27 28.10
C ASN A 336 6.71 15.43 27.84
N PHE A 337 6.63 14.24 28.44
CA PHE A 337 5.55 13.29 28.20
C PHE A 337 4.16 13.88 28.50
N ASP A 338 4.00 14.59 29.62
CA ASP A 338 2.72 15.19 29.98
C ASP A 338 2.30 16.30 29.01
N ALA A 339 3.24 17.08 28.48
CA ALA A 339 2.95 18.08 27.45
C ALA A 339 2.52 17.43 26.12
N ILE A 340 3.14 16.31 25.74
CA ILE A 340 2.73 15.52 24.56
C ILE A 340 1.33 14.95 24.77
N TRP A 341 1.02 14.47 25.98
CA TRP A 341 -0.29 13.92 26.30
C TRP A 341 -1.39 14.99 26.26
N GLN A 342 -1.15 16.16 26.85
CA GLN A 342 -2.08 17.30 26.79
C GLN A 342 -2.30 17.77 25.33
N LEU A 343 -1.23 17.81 24.53
CA LEU A 343 -1.34 18.11 23.12
C LEU A 343 -2.20 17.06 22.38
N GLN A 344 -2.04 15.77 22.72
CA GLN A 344 -2.90 14.72 22.15
C GLN A 344 -4.37 14.96 22.49
N GLU A 345 -4.69 15.27 23.75
CA GLU A 345 -6.07 15.53 24.19
C GLU A 345 -6.69 16.69 23.39
N SER A 346 -5.97 17.80 23.22
CA SER A 346 -6.45 18.92 22.40
C SER A 346 -6.63 18.57 20.93
N LEU A 347 -5.73 17.78 20.34
CA LEU A 347 -5.85 17.34 18.94
C LEU A 347 -7.05 16.41 18.74
N LEU A 348 -7.36 15.59 19.74
CA LEU A 348 -8.54 14.71 19.73
C LEU A 348 -9.82 15.54 19.83
N ASP A 349 -9.85 16.55 20.70
CA ASP A 349 -10.99 17.46 20.80
C ASP A 349 -11.24 18.22 19.49
N ASP A 350 -10.18 18.71 18.86
CA ASP A 350 -10.24 19.34 17.53
C ASP A 350 -10.79 18.38 16.47
N ALA A 351 -10.32 17.13 16.45
CA ALA A 351 -10.80 16.11 15.53
C ALA A 351 -12.28 15.79 15.73
N HIS A 352 -12.72 15.62 16.99
CA HIS A 352 -14.12 15.38 17.32
C HIS A 352 -15.01 16.55 16.90
N ARG A 353 -14.61 17.80 17.20
CA ARG A 353 -15.35 19.01 16.79
C ARG A 353 -15.52 19.11 15.27
N ALA A 354 -14.53 18.66 14.51
CA ALA A 354 -14.54 18.70 13.06
C ALA A 354 -15.08 17.41 12.40
N ASN A 355 -15.61 16.45 13.16
CA ASN A 355 -16.04 15.14 12.68
C ASN A 355 -14.97 14.37 11.91
N ILE A 356 -13.70 14.53 12.27
CA ILE A 356 -12.58 13.77 11.71
C ILE A 356 -12.49 12.41 12.41
N PRO A 357 -12.43 11.29 11.66
CA PRO A 357 -12.27 9.96 12.24
C PRO A 357 -11.02 9.86 13.12
N VAL A 358 -11.23 9.51 14.39
CA VAL A 358 -10.15 9.16 15.33
C VAL A 358 -9.91 7.65 15.28
N ILE A 359 -8.67 7.26 15.01
CA ILE A 359 -8.25 5.85 14.95
C ILE A 359 -7.25 5.58 16.07
N ILE A 360 -7.57 4.60 16.90
CA ILE A 360 -6.70 4.14 17.96
C ILE A 360 -5.65 3.19 17.41
N ASN A 361 -4.38 3.52 17.64
CA ASN A 361 -3.23 2.70 17.33
C ASN A 361 -2.85 1.82 18.52
N ASP A 362 -3.50 0.67 18.62
CA ASP A 362 -3.27 -0.35 19.65
C ASP A 362 -2.53 -1.57 19.09
N ASP A 363 -2.94 -2.03 17.90
CA ASP A 363 -2.31 -3.10 17.14
C ASP A 363 -2.17 -2.67 15.66
N ARG A 364 -1.07 -3.05 15.03
CA ARG A 364 -0.71 -2.58 13.68
C ARG A 364 -1.73 -3.00 12.63
N ASP A 365 -2.09 -4.28 12.56
CA ASP A 365 -2.93 -4.81 11.49
C ASP A 365 -4.38 -4.35 11.63
N SER A 366 -4.89 -4.32 12.86
CA SER A 366 -6.23 -3.79 13.14
C SER A 366 -6.32 -2.29 12.90
N THR A 367 -5.28 -1.52 13.23
CA THR A 367 -5.20 -0.08 12.94
C THR A 367 -5.20 0.18 11.44
N LEU A 368 -4.39 -0.56 10.67
CA LEU A 368 -4.36 -0.47 9.22
C LEU A 368 -5.74 -0.79 8.61
N THR A 369 -6.40 -1.83 9.12
CA THR A 369 -7.75 -2.22 8.69
C THR A 369 -8.77 -1.09 8.95
N ARG A 370 -8.73 -0.46 10.13
CA ARG A 370 -9.60 0.68 10.46
C ARG A 370 -9.34 1.88 9.55
N ILE A 371 -8.07 2.18 9.23
CA ILE A 371 -7.71 3.26 8.32
C ILE A 371 -8.23 2.98 6.91
N MET A 372 -7.98 1.77 6.40
CA MET A 372 -8.45 1.35 5.07
C MET A 372 -9.98 1.41 4.95
N ARG A 373 -10.71 1.09 6.03
CA ARG A 373 -12.17 1.23 6.07
C ARG A 373 -12.62 2.69 5.92
N VAL A 374 -11.96 3.63 6.60
CA VAL A 374 -12.25 5.07 6.47
C VAL A 374 -11.96 5.56 5.05
N ILE A 375 -10.81 5.17 4.47
CA ILE A 375 -10.45 5.52 3.10
C ILE A 375 -11.47 4.95 2.11
N THR A 376 -11.87 3.69 2.27
CA THR A 376 -12.85 3.03 1.41
C THR A 376 -14.21 3.71 1.47
N ALA A 377 -14.66 4.11 2.66
CA ALA A 377 -15.90 4.88 2.82
C ALA A 377 -15.85 6.23 2.07
N ALA A 378 -14.73 6.95 2.15
CA ALA A 378 -14.55 8.20 1.42
C ALA A 378 -14.50 8.00 -0.10
N VAL A 379 -13.85 6.94 -0.55
CA VAL A 379 -13.80 6.54 -1.97
C VAL A 379 -15.20 6.18 -2.48
N ALA A 380 -15.99 5.44 -1.70
CA ALA A 380 -17.37 5.06 -2.05
C ALA A 380 -18.35 6.24 -2.06
N ALA A 381 -18.11 7.25 -1.21
CA ALA A 381 -18.89 8.48 -1.20
C ALA A 381 -18.57 9.42 -2.37
N CYS A 382 -17.47 9.20 -3.10
CA CYS A 382 -17.07 10.05 -4.21
C CYS A 382 -17.99 9.82 -5.43
N PRO A 383 -18.68 10.85 -5.96
CA PRO A 383 -19.52 10.69 -7.14
C PRO A 383 -18.65 10.33 -8.36
N THR A 384 -19.01 9.21 -8.99
CA THR A 384 -18.37 8.71 -10.20
C THR A 384 -19.00 9.38 -11.43
N SER A 385 -18.18 9.99 -12.28
CA SER A 385 -18.61 10.80 -13.45
C SER A 385 -19.31 9.99 -14.58
N GLN A 386 -19.66 8.73 -14.35
CA GLN A 386 -20.32 7.89 -15.36
C GLN A 386 -21.85 8.01 -15.39
N ALA A 387 -22.47 8.77 -14.47
CA ALA A 387 -23.91 9.02 -14.50
C ALA A 387 -24.35 10.19 -15.42
N ALA A 388 -23.42 10.97 -15.97
CA ALA A 388 -23.74 12.21 -16.69
C ALA A 388 -23.96 12.06 -18.21
N THR A 389 -23.81 10.87 -18.79
CA THR A 389 -23.91 10.68 -20.26
C THR A 389 -25.17 9.97 -20.75
N ASN A 390 -26.15 9.68 -19.88
CA ASN A 390 -27.38 8.96 -20.27
C ASN A 390 -28.69 9.74 -20.10
N THR A 391 -28.66 11.03 -19.76
CA THR A 391 -29.87 11.86 -19.62
C THR A 391 -30.11 12.88 -20.74
N ASP A 392 -29.24 12.97 -21.76
CA ASP A 392 -29.34 14.00 -22.81
C ASP A 392 -29.67 13.46 -24.22
N ARG A 393 -30.34 12.30 -24.30
CA ARG A 393 -30.92 11.79 -25.57
C ARG A 393 -32.41 11.47 -25.46
N SER A 394 -33.15 12.36 -24.83
CA SER A 394 -34.61 12.42 -24.96
C SER A 394 -35.07 13.86 -24.82
N GLY A 395 -34.93 14.61 -25.91
CA GLY A 395 -35.43 15.96 -26.12
C GLY A 395 -35.68 16.16 -27.60
#